data_AF-A0A2S2N886-F1
#
_entry.id   AF-A0A2S2N886-F1
#
_cell.length_a   1.000
_cell.length_b   1.000
_cell.length_c   1.000
_cell.angle_alpha   90.00
_cell.angle_beta   90.00
_cell.angle_gamma   90.00
#
_symmetry.space_group_name_H-M   'P 1'
#
loop_
_entity.id
_entity.type
_entity.pdbx_description
1 polymer ?
#
loop_
_entity_poly.entity_id
_entity_poly.type
_entity_poly.pdbx_seq_one_letter_code
_entity_poly.pdbx_strand_id
1 'polypeptide(L)'
;RAVKSLYLQLGQVIHVCKLLKNSNLCEEASVELNGLLKGITNFNFICMLIIWNKILTAIDRVNVILQKQNITIDIATQHLKGLIHFIEKFREEGIEEALDESKQKSTDLSIEPVFPSIRVRKKKKMPGELAEDESSTLSEENKFKILIKNVCDRILNGLKERFDSIDEAAKDFSFLDGKFLFSMPTIQLKKHAMDFCIKYEKDIDKNELILELDSFT
;
A
#
# COMPACT_ATOMS: atom_id res chain seq x y z
N ARG A 1 -0.62 -10.96 7.47
CA ARG A 1 -0.08 -11.87 8.52
C ARG A 1 1.15 -12.68 8.08
N ALA A 2 1.13 -13.38 6.93
CA ALA A 2 2.25 -14.23 6.48
C ALA A 2 3.56 -13.45 6.20
N VAL A 3 3.50 -12.37 5.42
CA VAL A 3 4.67 -11.53 5.08
C VAL A 3 5.36 -10.99 6.35
N LYS A 4 4.57 -10.53 7.32
CA LYS A 4 5.08 -10.06 8.61
C LYS A 4 5.78 -11.16 9.41
N SER A 5 5.21 -12.37 9.43
CA SER A 5 5.83 -13.52 10.09
C SER A 5 7.18 -13.85 9.45
N LEU A 6 7.22 -13.90 8.12
CA LEU A 6 8.44 -14.18 7.38
C LEU A 6 9.49 -13.09 7.57
N TYR A 7 9.10 -11.82 7.54
CA TYR A 7 10.00 -10.70 7.83
C TYR A 7 10.64 -10.83 9.22
N LEU A 8 9.89 -11.25 10.25
CA LEU A 8 10.43 -11.43 11.60
C LEU A 8 11.31 -12.68 11.72
N GLN A 9 10.95 -13.77 11.05
CA GLN A 9 11.58 -15.08 11.21
C GLN A 9 12.60 -15.41 10.11
N LEU A 10 12.90 -14.49 9.18
CA LEU A 10 13.75 -14.77 8.01
C LEU A 10 15.09 -15.40 8.38
N GLY A 11 15.76 -14.92 9.43
CA GLY A 11 17.03 -15.49 9.89
C GLY A 11 16.90 -16.92 10.40
N GLN A 12 15.81 -17.23 11.12
CA GLN A 12 15.52 -18.58 11.60
C GLN A 12 15.24 -19.52 10.42
N VAL A 13 14.48 -19.06 9.42
CA VAL A 13 14.19 -19.83 8.20
C VAL A 13 15.49 -20.15 7.45
N ILE A 14 16.37 -19.17 7.25
CA ILE A 14 17.67 -19.37 6.59
C ILE A 14 18.53 -20.36 7.39
N HIS A 15 18.55 -20.25 8.72
CA HIS A 15 19.30 -21.15 9.58
C HIS A 15 18.80 -22.61 9.48
N VAL A 16 17.49 -22.82 9.55
CA VAL A 16 16.88 -24.15 9.39
C VAL A 16 17.17 -24.71 7.99
N CYS A 17 17.09 -23.91 6.94
CA CYS A 17 17.43 -24.36 5.59
C CYS A 17 18.90 -24.78 5.47
N LYS A 18 19.83 -24.05 6.11
CA LYS A 18 21.26 -24.43 6.15
C LYS A 18 21.50 -25.73 6.92
N LEU A 19 20.78 -25.96 8.02
CA LEU A 19 20.86 -27.22 8.77
C LEU A 19 20.34 -28.40 7.96
N LEU A 20 19.19 -28.25 7.30
CA LEU A 20 18.59 -29.30 6.48
C LEU A 20 19.50 -29.69 5.31
N LYS A 21 20.27 -28.75 4.75
CA LYS A 21 21.24 -29.04 3.69
C LYS A 21 22.32 -30.05 4.10
N ASN A 22 22.63 -30.14 5.39
CA ASN A 22 23.61 -31.09 5.94
C ASN A 22 22.98 -32.44 6.33
N SER A 23 21.67 -32.60 6.16
CA SER A 23 20.95 -33.85 6.44
C SER A 23 20.85 -34.73 5.19
N ASN A 24 20.66 -36.04 5.37
CA ASN A 24 20.43 -36.99 4.28
C ASN A 24 19.02 -36.80 3.69
N LEU A 25 18.86 -35.76 2.88
CA LEU A 25 17.66 -35.50 2.09
C LEU A 25 17.67 -36.33 0.80
N CYS A 26 16.48 -36.65 0.29
CA CYS A 26 16.33 -37.15 -1.08
C CYS A 26 16.85 -36.10 -2.09
N GLU A 27 17.31 -36.54 -3.27
CA GLU A 27 17.83 -35.66 -4.31
C GLU A 27 16.84 -34.55 -4.69
N GLU A 28 15.54 -34.88 -4.83
CA GLU A 28 14.48 -33.92 -5.12
C GLU A 28 14.36 -32.84 -4.05
N ALA A 29 14.28 -33.25 -2.78
CA ALA A 29 14.18 -32.34 -1.64
C ALA A 29 15.43 -31.45 -1.49
N SER A 30 16.61 -31.97 -1.84
CA SER A 30 17.86 -31.20 -1.86
C SER A 30 17.84 -30.12 -2.94
N VAL A 31 17.35 -30.43 -4.15
CA VAL A 31 17.23 -29.47 -5.24
C VAL A 31 16.26 -28.34 -4.88
N GLU A 32 15.08 -28.69 -4.36
CA GLU A 32 14.09 -27.70 -3.91
C GLU A 32 14.62 -26.81 -2.79
N LEU A 33 15.27 -27.39 -1.78
CA LEU A 33 15.87 -26.65 -0.68
C LEU A 33 16.95 -25.67 -1.15
N ASN A 34 17.80 -26.09 -2.09
CA ASN A 34 18.81 -25.21 -2.68
C ASN A 34 18.17 -24.08 -3.49
N GLY A 35 17.10 -24.36 -4.25
CA GLY A 35 16.33 -23.36 -4.96
C GLY A 35 15.69 -22.34 -4.03
N LEU A 36 15.05 -22.81 -2.96
CA LEU A 36 14.46 -21.96 -1.93
C LEU A 36 15.52 -21.09 -1.24
N LEU A 37 16.64 -21.68 -0.82
CA LEU A 37 17.73 -20.96 -0.17
C LEU A 37 18.24 -19.84 -1.08
N LYS A 38 18.50 -20.14 -2.36
CA LYS A 38 18.92 -19.15 -3.34
C LYS A 38 17.89 -18.03 -3.54
N GLY A 39 16.59 -18.34 -3.46
CA GLY A 39 15.51 -17.38 -3.54
C GLY A 39 15.45 -16.44 -2.35
N ILE A 40 15.48 -16.99 -1.13
CA ILE A 40 15.34 -16.22 0.12
C ILE A 40 16.61 -15.47 0.50
N THR A 41 17.79 -15.91 0.04
CA THR A 41 19.07 -15.21 0.25
C THR A 41 19.41 -14.23 -0.87
N ASN A 42 18.44 -13.82 -1.67
CA ASN A 42 18.62 -12.80 -2.70
C ASN A 42 18.32 -11.42 -2.11
N PHE A 43 19.21 -10.43 -2.33
CA PHE A 43 18.99 -9.06 -1.89
C PHE A 43 17.65 -8.49 -2.39
N ASN A 44 17.28 -8.75 -3.65
CA ASN A 44 15.99 -8.32 -4.21
C ASN A 44 14.80 -8.90 -3.42
N PHE A 45 14.90 -10.15 -2.97
CA PHE A 45 13.85 -10.77 -2.14
C PHE A 45 13.72 -10.08 -0.79
N ILE A 46 14.85 -9.74 -0.14
CA ILE A 46 14.86 -9.00 1.11
C ILE A 46 14.20 -7.63 0.92
N CYS A 47 14.59 -6.87 -0.11
CA CYS A 47 13.98 -5.59 -0.44
C CYS A 47 12.46 -5.69 -0.59
N MET A 48 12.00 -6.66 -1.40
CA MET A 48 10.57 -6.92 -1.59
C MET A 48 9.88 -7.28 -0.27
N LEU A 49 10.50 -8.13 0.56
CA LEU A 49 9.94 -8.55 1.83
C LEU A 49 9.75 -7.37 2.80
N ILE A 50 10.72 -6.46 2.90
CA ILE A 50 10.63 -5.28 3.76
C ILE A 50 9.53 -4.32 3.25
N ILE A 51 9.56 -4.01 1.95
CA ILE A 51 8.59 -3.10 1.33
C ILE A 51 7.17 -3.63 1.49
N TRP A 52 6.92 -4.89 1.13
CA TRP A 52 5.61 -5.50 1.28
C TRP A 52 5.18 -5.60 2.73
N ASN A 53 6.10 -5.84 3.67
CA ASN A 53 5.76 -5.85 5.09
C ASN A 53 5.23 -4.47 5.54
N LYS A 54 5.87 -3.37 5.13
CA LYS A 54 5.42 -2.00 5.46
C LYS A 54 4.06 -1.70 4.83
N ILE A 55 3.92 -1.89 3.52
CA ILE A 55 2.69 -1.59 2.78
C ILE A 55 1.51 -2.43 3.30
N LEU A 56 1.67 -3.76 3.38
CA LEU A 56 0.57 -4.64 3.80
C LEU A 56 0.20 -4.42 5.25
N THR A 57 1.15 -4.08 6.13
CA THR A 57 0.83 -3.76 7.53
C THR A 57 -0.01 -2.48 7.63
N ALA A 58 0.28 -1.46 6.82
CA ALA A 58 -0.53 -0.25 6.80
C ALA A 58 -1.96 -0.51 6.30
N ILE A 59 -2.10 -1.27 5.20
CA ILE A 59 -3.40 -1.65 4.64
C ILE A 59 -4.19 -2.52 5.63
N ASP A 60 -3.55 -3.54 6.22
CA ASP A 60 -4.19 -4.45 7.19
C ASP A 60 -4.72 -3.71 8.41
N ARG A 61 -3.97 -2.73 8.93
CA ARG A 61 -4.42 -1.89 10.04
C ARG A 61 -5.72 -1.16 9.71
N VAL A 62 -5.80 -0.52 8.55
CA VAL A 62 -7.01 0.20 8.14
C VAL A 62 -8.16 -0.76 7.86
N ASN A 63 -7.88 -1.91 7.23
CA ASN A 63 -8.89 -2.93 6.99
C ASN A 63 -9.53 -3.44 8.29
N VAL A 64 -8.71 -3.71 9.33
CA VAL A 64 -9.20 -4.10 10.66
C VAL A 64 -10.05 -2.99 11.29
N ILE A 65 -9.68 -1.73 11.09
CA ILE A 65 -10.47 -0.59 11.60
C ILE A 65 -11.82 -0.52 10.89
N LEU A 66 -11.85 -0.62 9.56
CA LEU A 66 -13.07 -0.57 8.75
C LEU A 66 -14.05 -1.71 9.06
N GLN A 67 -13.55 -2.85 9.57
CA GLN A 67 -14.39 -3.99 9.94
C GLN A 67 -14.98 -3.90 11.37
N LYS A 68 -14.69 -2.83 12.12
CA LYS A 68 -15.27 -2.64 13.46
C LYS A 68 -16.76 -2.28 13.34
N GLN A 69 -17.60 -2.90 14.16
CA GLN A 69 -19.06 -2.68 14.14
C GLN A 69 -19.47 -1.21 14.36
N ASN A 70 -18.72 -0.47 15.18
CA ASN A 70 -19.08 0.89 15.58
C ASN A 70 -18.26 1.96 14.85
N ILE A 71 -17.81 1.68 13.62
CA ILE A 71 -17.10 2.69 12.84
C ILE A 71 -18.09 3.63 12.15
N THR A 72 -17.89 4.93 12.34
CA THR A 72 -18.64 5.97 11.65
C THR A 72 -17.96 6.32 10.33
N ILE A 73 -18.74 6.86 9.38
CA ILE A 73 -18.26 7.15 8.01
C ILE A 73 -17.15 8.21 8.02
N ASP A 74 -17.21 9.20 8.91
CA ASP A 74 -16.17 10.22 9.10
C ASP A 74 -14.85 9.60 9.60
N ILE A 75 -14.91 8.70 10.59
CA ILE A 75 -13.72 8.01 11.09
C ILE A 75 -13.13 7.09 10.01
N ALA A 76 -13.99 6.36 9.29
CA ALA A 76 -13.58 5.52 8.17
C ALA A 76 -12.84 6.31 7.09
N THR A 77 -13.40 7.45 6.65
CA THR A 77 -12.77 8.33 5.66
C THR A 77 -11.46 8.91 6.16
N GLN A 78 -11.35 9.29 7.44
CA GLN A 78 -10.09 9.80 8.00
C GLN A 78 -8.99 8.73 7.95
N HIS A 79 -9.30 7.48 8.31
CA HIS A 79 -8.32 6.39 8.23
C HIS A 79 -7.92 6.06 6.79
N LEU A 80 -8.86 6.11 5.85
CA LEU A 80 -8.59 5.91 4.43
C LEU A 80 -7.70 7.02 3.85
N LYS A 81 -7.98 8.30 4.17
CA LYS A 81 -7.12 9.44 3.80
C LYS A 81 -5.72 9.29 4.39
N GLY A 82 -5.62 8.85 5.64
CA GLY A 82 -4.34 8.54 6.28
C GLY A 82 -3.56 7.43 5.56
N LEU A 83 -4.25 6.38 5.07
CA LEU A 83 -3.62 5.32 4.28
C LEU A 83 -3.12 5.83 2.92
N ILE A 84 -3.91 6.64 2.22
CA ILE A 84 -3.51 7.24 0.95
C ILE A 84 -2.26 8.10 1.16
N HIS A 85 -2.27 8.97 2.17
CA HIS A 85 -1.13 9.81 2.50
C HIS A 85 0.11 8.98 2.88
N PHE A 86 -0.07 7.89 3.62
CA PHE A 86 1.03 6.97 3.93
C PHE A 86 1.66 6.37 2.67
N ILE A 87 0.85 5.92 1.70
CA ILE A 87 1.37 5.33 0.45
C ILE A 87 2.03 6.40 -0.44
N GLU A 88 1.49 7.63 -0.48
CA GLU A 88 2.10 8.76 -1.19
C GLU A 88 3.48 9.08 -0.59
N LYS A 89 3.58 9.21 0.74
CA LYS A 89 4.86 9.42 1.43
C LYS A 89 5.83 8.26 1.22
N PHE A 90 5.32 7.02 1.29
CA PHE A 90 6.15 5.82 1.08
C PHE A 90 6.75 5.79 -0.33
N ARG A 91 6.01 6.23 -1.34
CA ARG A 91 6.47 6.31 -2.73
C ARG A 91 7.62 7.32 -2.93
N GLU A 92 7.58 8.44 -2.22
CA GLU A 92 8.56 9.53 -2.36
C GLU A 92 9.83 9.26 -1.55
N GLU A 93 9.67 8.93 -0.27
CA GLU A 93 10.78 8.85 0.70
C GLU A 93 11.00 7.41 1.19
N GLY A 94 9.91 6.66 1.39
CA GLY A 94 9.95 5.35 2.05
C GLY A 94 10.64 4.24 1.26
N ILE A 95 10.82 4.39 -0.06
CA ILE A 95 11.57 3.42 -0.88
C ILE A 95 13.06 3.46 -0.51
N GLU A 96 13.64 4.65 -0.32
CA GLU A 96 15.05 4.78 0.04
C GLU A 96 15.30 4.23 1.44
N GLU A 97 14.45 4.60 2.40
CA GLU A 97 14.49 4.08 3.77
C GLU A 97 14.38 2.55 3.79
N ALA A 98 13.49 1.97 2.97
CA ALA A 98 13.34 0.53 2.88
C ALA A 98 14.56 -0.16 2.25
N LEU A 99 15.25 0.48 1.32
CA LEU A 99 16.49 -0.04 0.75
C LEU A 99 17.63 -0.02 1.77
N ASP A 100 17.76 1.04 2.56
CA ASP A 100 18.76 1.10 3.63
C ASP A 100 18.49 0.08 4.74
N GLU A 101 17.22 -0.08 5.13
CA GLU A 101 16.81 -1.16 6.05
C GLU A 101 17.14 -2.55 5.47
N SER A 102 16.98 -2.71 4.15
CA SER A 102 17.31 -3.97 3.46
C SER A 102 18.80 -4.24 3.43
N LYS A 103 19.64 -3.23 3.23
CA LYS A 103 21.11 -3.35 3.30
C LYS A 103 21.52 -3.80 4.69
N GLN A 104 21.03 -3.14 5.73
CA GLN A 104 21.32 -3.49 7.12
C GLN A 104 20.91 -4.95 7.42
N LYS A 105 19.67 -5.31 7.07
CA LYS A 105 19.15 -6.65 7.32
C LYS A 105 19.88 -7.73 6.53
N SER A 106 20.36 -7.41 5.32
CA SER A 106 21.19 -8.31 4.51
C SER A 106 22.55 -8.54 5.17
N THR A 107 23.18 -7.48 5.69
CA THR A 107 24.44 -7.58 6.44
C THR A 107 24.28 -8.45 7.70
N ASP A 108 23.21 -8.23 8.47
CA ASP A 108 22.91 -9.03 9.67
C ASP A 108 22.73 -10.53 9.35
N LEU A 109 22.20 -10.84 8.16
CA LEU A 109 21.99 -12.21 7.67
C LEU A 109 23.19 -12.80 6.91
N SER A 110 24.31 -12.07 6.84
CA SER A 110 25.49 -12.45 6.06
C SER A 110 25.19 -12.70 4.57
N ILE A 111 24.34 -11.85 3.99
CA ILE A 111 23.97 -11.86 2.57
C ILE A 111 24.54 -10.60 1.92
N GLU A 112 25.13 -10.74 0.73
CA GLU A 112 25.68 -9.61 -0.02
C GLU A 112 24.55 -8.63 -0.43
N PRO A 113 24.62 -7.35 -0.04
CA PRO A 113 23.58 -6.35 -0.33
C PRO A 113 23.75 -5.78 -1.75
N VAL A 114 23.79 -6.66 -2.75
CA VAL A 114 24.03 -6.29 -4.15
C VAL A 114 22.89 -6.82 -5.01
N PHE A 115 22.33 -5.96 -5.86
CA PHE A 115 21.36 -6.40 -6.86
C PHE A 115 22.03 -7.34 -7.87
N PRO A 116 21.44 -8.51 -8.16
CA PRO A 116 22.03 -9.44 -9.11
C PRO A 116 22.11 -8.81 -10.50
N SER A 117 23.29 -8.82 -11.11
CA SER A 117 23.50 -8.29 -12.45
C SER A 117 22.76 -9.15 -13.48
N ILE A 118 21.69 -8.64 -14.08
CA ILE A 118 21.01 -9.31 -15.18
C ILE A 118 21.82 -9.05 -16.46
N ARG A 119 22.20 -10.12 -17.18
CA ARG A 119 22.92 -9.99 -18.46
C ARG A 119 22.04 -9.22 -19.46
N VAL A 120 22.40 -7.99 -19.77
CA VAL A 120 21.72 -7.20 -20.80
C VAL A 120 21.98 -7.85 -22.18
N ARG A 121 20.92 -8.29 -22.85
CA ARG A 121 21.03 -8.80 -24.23
C ARG A 121 21.33 -7.62 -25.15
N LYS A 122 22.56 -7.54 -25.65
CA LYS A 122 22.94 -6.53 -26.65
C LYS A 122 22.07 -6.72 -27.90
N LYS A 123 21.29 -5.70 -28.25
CA LYS A 123 20.62 -5.63 -29.55
C LYS A 123 21.63 -5.15 -30.60
N LYS A 124 21.46 -5.60 -31.84
CA LYS A 124 22.31 -5.17 -32.96
C LYS A 124 21.94 -3.72 -33.31
N LYS A 125 22.91 -2.81 -33.16
CA LYS A 125 22.78 -1.40 -33.56
C LYS A 125 22.72 -1.30 -35.09
N MET A 126 21.70 -0.64 -35.62
CA MET A 126 21.57 -0.46 -37.08
C MET A 126 22.38 0.76 -37.53
N PRO A 127 23.02 0.75 -38.71
CA PRO A 127 23.62 1.94 -39.29
C PRO A 127 22.66 3.14 -39.30
N GLY A 128 23.05 4.25 -38.67
CA GLY A 128 22.25 5.47 -38.53
C GLY A 128 21.68 5.70 -37.12
N GLU A 129 21.65 4.68 -36.25
CA GLU A 129 21.29 4.86 -34.84
C GLU A 129 22.48 5.47 -34.08
N LEU A 130 22.35 6.70 -33.58
CA LEU A 130 23.38 7.34 -32.75
C LEU A 130 23.09 7.21 -31.25
N ALA A 131 21.81 7.09 -30.87
CA ALA A 131 21.38 6.97 -29.49
C ALA A 131 21.60 5.56 -28.92
N GLU A 132 21.99 5.46 -27.66
CA GLU A 132 21.90 4.23 -26.87
C GLU A 132 20.52 4.18 -26.20
N ASP A 133 19.89 2.99 -26.13
CA ASP A 133 18.61 2.81 -25.43
C ASP A 133 18.76 3.22 -23.95
N GLU A 134 18.04 4.24 -23.48
CA GLU A 134 18.11 4.73 -22.08
C GLU A 134 17.86 3.62 -21.03
N SER A 135 17.07 2.60 -21.37
CA SER A 135 16.82 1.45 -20.47
C SER A 135 18.07 0.59 -20.19
N SER A 136 19.09 0.69 -21.05
CA SER A 136 20.33 -0.09 -20.95
C SER A 136 21.38 0.55 -20.04
N THR A 137 21.20 1.80 -19.63
CA THR A 137 22.14 2.56 -18.78
C THR A 137 21.68 2.70 -17.32
N LEU A 138 20.42 2.38 -16.98
CA LEU A 138 19.95 2.42 -15.60
C LEU A 138 20.56 1.28 -14.75
N SER A 139 21.06 1.64 -13.57
CA SER A 139 21.41 0.68 -12.50
C SER A 139 20.22 -0.21 -12.14
N GLU A 140 20.47 -1.47 -11.79
CA GLU A 140 19.45 -2.42 -11.32
C GLU A 140 18.67 -1.88 -10.12
N GLU A 141 19.31 -1.10 -9.24
CA GLU A 141 18.65 -0.41 -8.14
C GLU A 141 17.62 0.62 -8.64
N ASN A 142 17.96 1.40 -9.67
CA ASN A 142 17.03 2.38 -10.23
C ASN A 142 15.85 1.70 -10.93
N LYS A 143 16.09 0.58 -11.63
CA LYS A 143 15.02 -0.25 -12.21
C LYS A 143 14.08 -0.77 -11.12
N PHE A 144 14.64 -1.22 -10.00
CA PHE A 144 13.87 -1.64 -8.84
C PHE A 144 13.04 -0.50 -8.25
N LYS A 145 13.65 0.69 -8.04
CA LYS A 145 12.95 1.89 -7.55
C LYS A 145 11.76 2.26 -8.46
N ILE A 146 11.96 2.26 -9.78
CA ILE A 146 10.88 2.53 -10.75
C ILE A 146 9.77 1.49 -10.65
N LEU A 147 10.12 0.20 -10.53
CA LEU A 147 9.14 -0.87 -10.37
C LEU A 147 8.28 -0.67 -9.11
N ILE A 148 8.90 -0.36 -7.97
CA ILE A 148 8.17 -0.12 -6.72
C ILE A 148 7.31 1.15 -6.79
N LYS A 149 7.79 2.23 -7.43
CA LYS A 149 6.98 3.44 -7.66
C LYS A 149 5.72 3.12 -8.47
N ASN A 150 5.86 2.34 -9.55
CA ASN A 150 4.71 1.90 -10.35
C ASN A 150 3.72 1.04 -9.54
N VAL A 151 4.22 0.21 -8.61
CA VAL A 151 3.36 -0.56 -7.70
C VAL A 151 2.61 0.37 -6.75
N CYS A 152 3.29 1.37 -6.17
CA CYS A 152 2.65 2.36 -5.30
C CYS A 152 1.57 3.14 -6.07
N ASP A 153 1.84 3.55 -7.31
CA ASP A 153 0.87 4.26 -8.17
C ASP A 153 -0.37 3.41 -8.44
N ARG A 154 -0.21 2.12 -8.72
CA ARG A 154 -1.35 1.20 -8.89
C ARG A 154 -2.16 1.04 -7.61
N ILE A 155 -1.49 0.95 -6.46
CA ILE A 155 -2.16 0.87 -5.16
C ILE A 155 -2.93 2.16 -4.91
N LEU A 156 -2.33 3.33 -5.15
CA LEU A 156 -2.97 4.64 -4.96
C LEU A 156 -4.22 4.79 -5.81
N ASN A 157 -4.15 4.46 -7.11
CA ASN A 157 -5.31 4.53 -7.99
C ASN A 157 -6.40 3.56 -7.52
N GLY A 158 -6.04 2.32 -7.19
CA GLY A 158 -7.00 1.34 -6.68
C GLY A 158 -7.63 1.72 -5.34
N LEU A 159 -6.90 2.42 -4.46
CA LEU A 159 -7.45 2.97 -3.22
C LEU A 159 -8.42 4.13 -3.52
N LYS A 160 -8.02 5.09 -4.35
CA LYS A 160 -8.86 6.24 -4.72
C LYS A 160 -10.19 5.76 -5.34
N GLU A 161 -10.12 4.97 -6.41
CA GLU A 161 -11.31 4.45 -7.10
C GLU A 161 -12.26 3.68 -6.19
N ARG A 162 -11.74 2.86 -5.27
CA ARG A 162 -12.58 2.05 -4.35
C ARG A 162 -13.23 2.88 -3.25
N PHE A 163 -12.59 3.97 -2.85
CA PHE A 163 -13.01 4.75 -1.69
C PHE A 163 -13.66 6.09 -2.05
N ASP A 164 -13.71 6.43 -3.33
CA ASP A 164 -14.40 7.62 -3.84
C ASP A 164 -15.86 7.68 -3.39
N SER A 165 -16.59 6.55 -3.47
CA SER A 165 -18.01 6.50 -3.03
C SER A 165 -18.18 6.72 -1.53
N ILE A 166 -17.23 6.26 -0.70
CA ILE A 166 -17.29 6.48 0.75
C ILE A 166 -16.95 7.93 1.08
N ASP A 167 -16.01 8.55 0.36
CA ASP A 167 -15.70 9.97 0.52
C ASP A 167 -16.86 10.86 0.04
N GLU A 168 -17.58 10.47 -1.02
CA GLU A 168 -18.79 11.16 -1.47
C GLU A 168 -19.92 11.04 -0.43
N ALA A 169 -20.21 9.84 0.04
CA ALA A 169 -21.20 9.63 1.11
C ALA A 169 -20.83 10.40 2.39
N ALA A 170 -19.55 10.42 2.78
CA ALA A 170 -19.11 11.21 3.93
C ALA A 170 -19.38 12.72 3.75
N LYS A 171 -19.21 13.25 2.54
CA LYS A 171 -19.52 14.66 2.22
C LYS A 171 -21.02 14.92 2.26
N ASP A 172 -21.81 14.04 1.67
CA ASP A 172 -23.27 14.20 1.62
C ASP A 172 -23.89 14.24 3.02
N PHE A 173 -23.43 13.36 3.92
CA PHE A 173 -23.93 13.27 5.29
C PHE A 173 -23.20 14.19 6.28
N SER A 174 -22.17 14.92 5.85
CA SER A 174 -21.31 15.71 6.75
C SER A 174 -22.07 16.75 7.55
N PHE A 175 -23.10 17.39 6.98
CA PHE A 175 -23.88 18.43 7.65
C PHE A 175 -24.67 17.93 8.88
N LEU A 176 -24.89 16.62 8.99
CA LEU A 176 -25.57 15.97 10.11
C LEU A 176 -24.62 15.68 11.29
N ASP A 177 -23.32 15.92 11.15
CA ASP A 177 -22.41 15.83 12.30
C ASP A 177 -22.81 16.90 13.32
N GLY A 178 -22.92 16.50 14.59
CA GLY A 178 -23.38 17.36 15.69
C GLY A 178 -22.59 18.67 15.76
N LYS A 179 -21.31 18.66 15.39
CA LYS A 179 -20.50 19.89 15.32
C LYS A 179 -21.11 20.92 14.37
N PHE A 180 -21.48 20.50 13.15
CA PHE A 180 -22.06 21.41 12.16
C PHE A 180 -23.49 21.79 12.50
N LEU A 181 -24.27 20.90 13.10
CA LEU A 181 -25.63 21.22 13.56
C LEU A 181 -25.65 22.39 14.54
N PHE A 182 -24.68 22.48 15.46
CA PHE A 182 -24.60 23.59 16.42
C PHE A 182 -23.82 24.80 15.93
N SER A 183 -22.84 24.64 15.03
CA SER A 183 -21.96 25.74 14.61
C SER A 183 -22.40 26.44 13.33
N MET A 184 -23.15 25.76 12.46
CA MET A 184 -23.48 26.27 11.12
C MET A 184 -24.73 27.15 11.16
N PRO A 185 -24.76 28.29 10.43
CA PRO A 185 -25.97 29.11 10.31
C PRO A 185 -27.15 28.32 9.73
N THR A 186 -28.35 28.50 10.30
CA THR A 186 -29.59 27.78 9.89
C THR A 186 -29.87 27.87 8.39
N ILE A 187 -29.54 28.99 7.74
CA ILE A 187 -29.72 29.19 6.30
C ILE A 187 -28.83 28.22 5.50
N GLN A 188 -27.57 28.05 5.91
CA GLN A 188 -26.64 27.13 5.26
C GLN A 188 -27.02 25.68 5.53
N LEU A 189 -27.43 25.37 6.78
CA LEU A 189 -27.89 24.04 7.16
C LEU A 189 -29.11 23.60 6.33
N LYS A 190 -30.10 24.47 6.18
CA LYS A 190 -31.28 24.23 5.33
C LYS A 190 -30.91 24.04 3.87
N LYS A 191 -29.92 24.79 3.36
CA LYS A 191 -29.43 24.61 1.99
C LYS A 191 -28.84 23.21 1.80
N HIS A 192 -27.95 22.79 2.70
CA HIS A 192 -27.38 21.44 2.65
C HIS A 192 -28.44 20.35 2.75
N ALA A 193 -29.44 20.51 3.63
CA ALA A 193 -30.56 19.58 3.74
C ALA A 193 -31.41 19.52 2.46
N MET A 194 -31.66 20.66 1.81
CA MET A 194 -32.38 20.68 0.53
C MET A 194 -31.60 19.97 -0.58
N ASP A 195 -30.30 20.24 -0.70
CA ASP A 195 -29.42 19.58 -1.68
C ASP A 195 -29.37 18.05 -1.43
N PHE A 196 -29.33 17.65 -0.16
CA PHE A 196 -29.37 16.26 0.27
C PHE A 196 -30.70 15.57 -0.08
N CYS A 197 -31.86 16.20 0.20
CA CYS A 197 -33.17 15.67 -0.18
C CYS A 197 -33.34 15.54 -1.71
N ILE A 198 -32.73 16.43 -2.49
CA ILE A 198 -32.75 16.30 -3.96
C ILE A 198 -31.95 15.07 -4.40
N LYS A 199 -30.79 14.81 -3.77
CA LYS A 199 -29.95 13.65 -4.09
C LYS A 199 -30.60 12.33 -3.68
N TYR A 200 -31.33 12.31 -2.56
CA TYR A 200 -31.97 11.13 -1.97
C TYR A 200 -33.51 11.22 -1.97
N GLU A 201 -34.10 11.76 -3.05
CA GLU A 201 -35.55 12.03 -3.16
C GLU A 201 -36.44 10.80 -2.91
N LYS A 202 -35.92 9.60 -3.19
CA LYS A 202 -36.66 8.34 -3.00
C LYS A 202 -36.66 7.85 -1.55
N ASP A 203 -35.68 8.28 -0.77
CA ASP A 203 -35.42 7.75 0.57
C ASP A 203 -35.80 8.75 1.67
N ILE A 204 -35.97 10.05 1.34
CA ILE A 204 -36.07 11.15 2.31
C ILE A 204 -37.21 12.11 1.97
N ASP A 205 -38.12 12.32 2.92
CA ASP A 205 -39.15 13.36 2.81
C ASP A 205 -38.55 14.73 3.15
N LYS A 206 -38.58 15.62 2.15
CA LYS A 206 -38.04 16.97 2.25
C LYS A 206 -38.72 17.80 3.34
N ASN A 207 -40.04 17.70 3.48
CA ASN A 207 -40.79 18.53 4.43
C ASN A 207 -40.53 18.04 5.85
N GLU A 208 -40.47 16.73 6.05
CA GLU A 208 -40.15 16.12 7.35
C GLU A 208 -38.75 16.51 7.82
N LEU A 209 -37.72 16.33 6.98
CA LEU A 209 -36.33 16.64 7.35
C LEU A 209 -36.14 18.12 7.70
N ILE A 210 -36.78 19.04 6.96
CA ILE A 210 -36.65 20.48 7.25
C ILE A 210 -37.35 20.84 8.56
N LEU A 211 -38.52 20.25 8.85
CA LEU A 211 -39.22 20.48 10.12
C LEU A 211 -38.44 19.92 11.31
N GLU A 212 -37.83 18.74 11.17
CA GLU A 212 -36.96 18.18 12.21
C GLU A 212 -35.76 19.08 12.47
N LEU A 213 -35.09 19.58 11.43
CA LEU A 213 -33.95 20.50 11.59
C LEU A 213 -34.34 21.79 12.32
N ASP A 214 -35.54 22.33 12.05
CA ASP A 214 -36.07 23.50 12.77
C ASP A 214 -36.37 23.22 14.26
N SER A 215 -36.57 21.95 14.63
CA SER A 215 -36.74 21.56 16.04
C SER A 215 -35.41 21.43 16.81
N PHE A 216 -34.29 21.29 16.09
CA PHE A 216 -32.94 21.17 16.67
C PHE A 216 -32.21 22.52 16.83
N THR A 217 -32.62 23.55 16.08
CA THR A 217 -32.05 24.90 16.13
C THR A 217 -32.86 25.86 16.99
#